data_AF-K9TTY8-F1
#
_entry.id   AF-K9TTY8-F1
#
_cell.length_a   1.000
_cell.length_b   1.000
_cell.length_c   1.000
_cell.angle_alpha   90.00
_cell.angle_beta   90.00
_cell.angle_gamma   90.00
#
_symmetry.space_group_name_H-M   'P 1'
#
loop_
_entity.id
_entity.type
_entity.pdbx_description
1 polymer ?
#
loop_
_entity_poly.entity_id
_entity_poly.type
_entity_poly.pdbx_seq_one_letter_code
_entity_poly.pdbx_strand_id
1 'polypeptide(L)'
;MTSPNLEQSLAKGISKGISDGIGNAIGETLVAAAAIGAIALAVFPSLTPTLKTASGHSFEPITVHIGPHFYDDSPSGSYDYVLERDGSTSVPIPSPCNGTIGGVYFQGVTGGLATGRGAGQIVGVACDGADYWLFGHLIEGSQTKKPGDRIAKGETLGTQGTTGRSSGDHIHNQIHRWTKGDDGVPVRGDRITDRSYTKPLIMAYIEFLRKGQKRSPSNLSTGFNQAYDWTLGKEGGCSDHPADRGGRTYKGIIRSVARRHGYDDPCTIPESKIQEIYLKEYWEPAKCDQWQSGEMQLTCFDTVVNFGLGGWQMFRDQGSRRDGHRHPSLPKDEKEAALAIAQWRLDFRDFRVKEAPDQVVFLRGWRNRDNDLLRKVGG
;
A
#
# COMPACT_ATOMS: atom_id res chain seq x y z
N MET A 1 12.60 0.30 -60.58
CA MET A 1 12.93 0.98 -59.31
C MET A 1 12.38 0.15 -58.16
N THR A 2 13.25 -0.52 -57.42
CA THR A 2 13.10 -0.99 -56.02
C THR A 2 14.36 -1.80 -55.72
N SER A 3 15.29 -1.21 -54.97
CA SER A 3 16.48 -1.88 -54.43
C SER A 3 16.16 -2.42 -53.05
N PRO A 4 16.46 -3.69 -52.72
CA PRO A 4 16.40 -4.18 -51.36
C PRO A 4 17.78 -4.19 -50.67
N ASN A 5 17.74 -3.86 -49.37
CA ASN A 5 18.57 -4.35 -48.27
C ASN A 5 20.06 -3.97 -48.18
N LEU A 6 20.29 -2.84 -47.50
CA LEU A 6 21.54 -2.54 -46.78
C LEU A 6 21.67 -3.36 -45.46
N GLU A 7 20.58 -3.93 -44.93
CA GLU A 7 20.61 -4.70 -43.67
C GLU A 7 21.22 -6.11 -43.77
N GLN A 8 21.25 -6.72 -44.96
CA GLN A 8 21.86 -8.05 -45.14
C GLN A 8 23.39 -8.02 -45.18
N SER A 9 24.01 -6.86 -45.37
CA SER A 9 25.47 -6.72 -45.41
C SER A 9 26.10 -6.64 -44.01
N LEU A 10 25.39 -6.08 -43.02
CA LEU A 10 25.91 -5.95 -41.65
C LEU A 10 25.88 -7.27 -40.86
N ALA A 11 24.89 -8.14 -41.10
CA ALA A 11 24.74 -9.40 -40.38
C ALA A 11 25.83 -10.45 -40.71
N LYS A 12 26.43 -10.39 -41.91
CA LYS A 12 27.52 -11.29 -42.32
C LYS A 12 28.88 -10.94 -41.73
N GLY A 13 29.08 -9.70 -41.27
CA GLY A 13 30.34 -9.25 -40.66
C GLY A 13 30.55 -9.76 -39.24
N ILE A 14 29.49 -9.88 -38.45
CA ILE A 14 29.56 -10.21 -37.02
C ILE A 14 29.72 -11.73 -36.80
N SER A 15 29.14 -12.55 -37.68
CA SER A 15 29.22 -14.01 -37.60
C SER A 15 30.62 -14.57 -37.85
N LYS A 16 31.48 -13.89 -38.63
CA LYS A 16 32.82 -14.39 -38.98
C LYS A 16 33.87 -14.15 -37.88
N GLY A 17 33.66 -13.17 -36.98
CA GLY A 17 34.59 -12.89 -35.89
C GLY A 17 34.52 -13.86 -34.71
N ILE A 18 33.41 -14.59 -34.55
CA ILE A 18 33.18 -15.47 -33.39
C ILE A 18 33.59 -16.93 -33.67
N SER A 19 33.64 -17.32 -34.95
CA SER A 19 34.00 -18.69 -35.40
C SER A 19 35.50 -19.02 -35.22
N ASP A 20 36.39 -18.05 -35.31
CA ASP A 20 37.83 -18.32 -35.42
C ASP A 20 38.59 -18.25 -34.07
N GLY A 21 37.89 -18.17 -32.94
CA GLY A 21 38.48 -17.79 -31.65
C GLY A 21 38.61 -18.84 -30.55
N ILE A 22 37.96 -20.01 -30.62
CA ILE A 22 37.98 -20.96 -29.48
C ILE A 22 38.07 -22.40 -29.97
N GLY A 23 39.30 -22.89 -30.11
CA GLY A 23 39.64 -24.31 -30.01
C GLY A 23 40.10 -24.63 -28.58
N ASN A 24 39.54 -25.71 -28.02
CA ASN A 24 40.07 -26.56 -26.95
C ASN A 24 40.76 -25.91 -25.73
N ALA A 25 40.10 -25.93 -24.57
CA ALA A 25 40.57 -26.62 -23.37
C ALA A 25 39.59 -26.41 -22.20
N ILE A 26 39.53 -27.44 -21.36
CA ILE A 26 38.56 -27.72 -20.31
C ILE A 26 39.12 -27.13 -18.99
N GLY A 27 38.29 -26.49 -18.17
CA GLY A 27 38.69 -26.00 -16.84
C GLY A 27 37.53 -25.29 -16.13
N GLU A 28 37.20 -25.76 -14.93
CA GLU A 28 35.93 -25.60 -14.23
C GLU A 28 35.60 -24.19 -13.69
N THR A 29 34.28 -23.95 -13.56
CA THR A 29 33.58 -23.09 -12.59
C THR A 29 33.80 -21.57 -12.59
N LEU A 30 32.78 -20.81 -13.03
CA LEU A 30 31.99 -19.91 -12.16
C LEU A 30 30.79 -19.30 -12.91
N VAL A 31 29.61 -19.37 -12.27
CA VAL A 31 28.55 -18.33 -12.21
C VAL A 31 27.78 -17.95 -13.49
N ALA A 32 26.53 -18.43 -13.47
CA ALA A 32 25.26 -17.72 -13.70
C ALA A 32 24.87 -17.13 -15.09
N ALA A 33 23.61 -17.46 -15.38
CA ALA A 33 22.55 -16.64 -15.99
C ALA A 33 22.21 -16.87 -17.48
N ALA A 34 20.91 -17.15 -17.67
CA ALA A 34 20.07 -17.05 -18.87
C ALA A 34 20.42 -18.00 -20.04
N ALA A 35 19.68 -19.12 -20.20
CA ALA A 35 18.43 -19.22 -20.99
C ALA A 35 18.65 -18.84 -22.47
N ILE A 36 18.43 -19.72 -23.44
CA ILE A 36 17.11 -20.09 -24.03
C ILE A 36 17.37 -21.34 -24.92
N GLY A 37 16.69 -22.49 -24.71
CA GLY A 37 15.51 -22.93 -25.48
C GLY A 37 15.87 -23.36 -26.92
N ALA A 38 15.61 -24.55 -27.47
CA ALA A 38 14.70 -25.66 -27.20
C ALA A 38 15.34 -26.93 -27.83
N ILE A 39 15.02 -28.19 -27.50
CA ILE A 39 13.81 -28.95 -27.88
C ILE A 39 13.94 -30.31 -27.17
N ALA A 40 12.94 -30.69 -26.38
CA ALA A 40 12.65 -32.10 -26.11
C ALA A 40 11.15 -32.23 -25.78
N LEU A 41 10.41 -32.83 -26.71
CA LEU A 41 9.06 -33.33 -26.48
C LEU A 41 9.13 -34.40 -25.37
N ALA A 42 8.53 -34.12 -24.22
CA ALA A 42 8.10 -35.15 -23.29
C ALA A 42 6.76 -34.74 -22.69
N VAL A 43 5.78 -35.61 -22.88
CA VAL A 43 4.40 -35.50 -22.42
C VAL A 43 4.39 -35.52 -20.88
N PHE A 44 4.20 -34.36 -20.27
CA PHE A 44 3.77 -34.21 -18.89
C PHE A 44 2.65 -33.17 -18.84
N PRO A 45 1.52 -33.41 -18.15
CA PRO A 45 0.55 -32.36 -17.91
C PRO A 45 1.26 -31.26 -17.11
N SER A 46 1.42 -30.10 -17.75
CA SER A 46 1.93 -28.89 -17.15
C SER A 46 1.03 -28.49 -15.98
N LEU A 47 1.40 -28.92 -14.77
CA LEU A 47 1.02 -28.24 -13.55
C LEU A 47 1.75 -26.90 -13.57
N THR A 48 1.14 -25.93 -14.23
CA THR A 48 1.42 -24.53 -13.93
C THR A 48 1.17 -24.35 -12.44
N PRO A 49 2.15 -23.93 -11.63
CA PRO A 49 1.80 -23.34 -10.35
C PRO A 49 1.12 -22.04 -10.70
N THR A 50 -0.21 -22.07 -10.76
CA THR A 50 -0.99 -20.85 -10.62
C THR A 50 -0.55 -20.28 -9.28
N LEU A 51 0.30 -19.25 -9.31
CA LEU A 51 0.43 -18.33 -8.19
C LEU A 51 -0.97 -17.74 -8.00
N LYS A 52 -1.81 -18.46 -7.23
CA LYS A 52 -3.03 -17.91 -6.67
C LYS A 52 -2.54 -16.76 -5.81
N THR A 53 -2.74 -15.55 -6.31
CA THR A 53 -2.71 -14.35 -5.51
C THR A 53 -3.63 -14.62 -4.32
N ALA A 54 -3.04 -14.70 -3.12
CA ALA A 54 -3.82 -14.90 -1.92
C ALA A 54 -4.71 -13.65 -1.77
N SER A 55 -5.98 -13.79 -2.10
CA SER A 55 -7.00 -12.77 -1.93
C SER A 55 -7.19 -12.58 -0.42
N GLY A 56 -6.41 -11.69 0.16
CA GLY A 56 -6.64 -11.29 1.53
C GLY A 56 -7.98 -10.55 1.63
N HIS A 57 -8.72 -10.78 2.71
CA HIS A 57 -10.02 -10.14 2.94
C HIS A 57 -9.86 -8.76 3.57
N SER A 58 -10.72 -7.83 3.18
CA SER A 58 -10.60 -6.44 3.60
C SER A 58 -11.38 -6.07 4.84
N PHE A 59 -10.81 -5.16 5.63
CA PHE A 59 -11.44 -4.47 6.75
C PHE A 59 -10.91 -3.03 6.86
N GLU A 60 -11.78 -2.12 7.29
CA GLU A 60 -11.39 -0.75 7.60
C GLU A 60 -10.41 -0.70 8.79
N PRO A 61 -9.56 0.34 8.90
CA PRO A 61 -8.75 0.60 10.08
C PRO A 61 -9.48 0.35 11.40
N ILE A 62 -8.77 -0.24 12.36
CA ILE A 62 -9.26 -0.50 13.71
C ILE A 62 -8.40 0.31 14.68
N THR A 63 -9.05 1.05 15.58
CA THR A 63 -8.36 1.67 16.70
C THR A 63 -7.91 0.56 17.63
N VAL A 64 -6.59 0.44 17.80
CA VAL A 64 -5.99 -0.47 18.79
C VAL A 64 -5.58 0.34 19.99
N HIS A 65 -6.26 0.14 21.10
CA HIS A 65 -5.94 0.76 22.38
C HIS A 65 -4.74 0.05 22.99
N ILE A 66 -3.59 0.73 22.97
CA ILE A 66 -2.31 0.25 23.54
C ILE A 66 -1.97 1.01 24.84
N GLY A 67 -2.92 1.79 25.37
CA GLY A 67 -2.79 2.60 26.59
C GLY A 67 -2.94 1.75 27.86
N PRO A 68 -3.66 2.16 28.93
CA PRO A 68 -3.79 1.42 30.20
C PRO A 68 -4.38 -0.02 30.10
N HIS A 69 -4.59 -0.50 28.87
CA HIS A 69 -5.15 -1.79 28.49
C HIS A 69 -4.22 -2.60 27.56
N PHE A 70 -2.95 -2.22 27.37
CA PHE A 70 -1.93 -3.10 26.79
C PHE A 70 -1.12 -3.78 27.87
N TYR A 71 -1.36 -5.07 28.06
CA TYR A 71 -0.61 -5.88 29.01
C TYR A 71 0.31 -6.83 28.24
N ASP A 72 1.58 -6.43 28.10
CA ASP A 72 2.69 -7.20 27.52
C ASP A 72 3.20 -8.31 28.48
N ASP A 73 2.32 -8.91 29.29
CA ASP A 73 2.66 -10.07 30.15
C ASP A 73 1.49 -10.73 30.92
N SER A 74 0.26 -10.69 30.42
CA SER A 74 -0.91 -11.15 31.17
C SER A 74 -1.50 -12.43 30.57
N PRO A 75 -1.00 -13.65 30.85
CA PRO A 75 0.23 -14.09 31.55
C PRO A 75 1.48 -14.19 30.66
N SER A 76 2.67 -14.43 31.24
CA SER A 76 3.98 -14.50 30.54
C SER A 76 3.94 -15.02 29.10
N GLY A 77 4.23 -14.15 28.12
CA GLY A 77 4.23 -14.49 26.69
C GLY A 77 2.93 -14.16 25.92
N SER A 78 2.00 -13.39 26.48
CA SER A 78 0.76 -12.93 25.80
C SER A 78 0.75 -11.43 25.71
N TYR A 79 -0.20 -10.96 24.91
CA TYR A 79 -0.47 -9.58 24.62
C TYR A 79 -1.98 -9.38 24.71
N ASP A 80 -2.39 -8.52 25.64
CA ASP A 80 -3.78 -8.10 25.74
C ASP A 80 -3.93 -6.71 25.15
N TYR A 81 -4.97 -6.48 24.35
CA TYR A 81 -5.30 -5.17 23.79
C TYR A 81 -6.77 -5.11 23.36
N VAL A 82 -7.31 -3.90 23.23
CA VAL A 82 -8.70 -3.69 22.84
C VAL A 82 -8.78 -3.13 21.42
N LEU A 83 -9.62 -3.74 20.61
CA LEU A 83 -10.04 -3.23 19.31
C LEU A 83 -11.30 -2.39 19.46
N GLU A 84 -11.30 -1.22 18.83
CA GLU A 84 -12.46 -0.34 18.72
C GLU A 84 -12.63 0.15 17.28
N ARG A 85 -13.88 0.21 16.83
CA ARG A 85 -14.26 0.87 15.58
C ARG A 85 -15.59 1.61 15.77
N ASP A 86 -15.64 2.87 15.36
CA ASP A 86 -16.84 3.71 15.42
C ASP A 86 -17.51 3.74 16.82
N GLY A 87 -16.69 3.75 17.88
CA GLY A 87 -17.15 3.75 19.27
C GLY A 87 -17.64 2.40 19.79
N SER A 88 -17.45 1.31 19.04
CA SER A 88 -17.83 -0.05 19.43
C SER A 88 -16.61 -0.96 19.64
N THR A 89 -16.64 -1.76 20.70
CA THR A 89 -15.65 -2.81 21.01
C THR A 89 -16.05 -4.21 20.52
N SER A 90 -17.28 -4.38 20.00
CA SER A 90 -17.70 -5.62 19.34
C SER A 90 -17.21 -5.65 17.90
N VAL A 91 -15.89 -5.80 17.73
CA VAL A 91 -15.20 -5.65 16.44
C VAL A 91 -14.74 -7.02 15.89
N PRO A 92 -14.94 -7.30 14.59
CA PRO A 92 -14.36 -8.47 13.94
C PRO A 92 -12.83 -8.47 14.03
N ILE A 93 -12.24 -9.62 14.36
CA ILE A 93 -10.79 -9.83 14.49
C ILE A 93 -10.25 -10.33 13.13
N PRO A 94 -9.48 -9.54 12.40
CA PRO A 94 -8.91 -9.94 11.11
C PRO A 94 -7.73 -10.89 11.29
N SER A 95 -7.62 -11.96 10.50
CA SER A 95 -6.51 -12.90 10.56
C SER A 95 -5.15 -12.23 10.29
N PRO A 96 -4.09 -12.53 11.06
CA PRO A 96 -2.76 -11.93 10.87
C PRO A 96 -2.06 -12.41 9.59
N CYS A 97 -2.48 -13.55 9.04
CA CYS A 97 -1.78 -14.24 7.97
C CYS A 97 -2.73 -15.11 7.12
N ASN A 98 -2.23 -15.56 5.97
CA ASN A 98 -2.80 -16.73 5.30
C ASN A 98 -2.40 -17.98 6.09
N GLY A 99 -3.34 -18.90 6.25
CA GLY A 99 -3.07 -20.07 7.07
C GLY A 99 -4.23 -21.06 7.11
N THR A 100 -4.13 -21.98 8.05
CA THR A 100 -5.14 -22.99 8.34
C THR A 100 -5.61 -22.84 9.78
N ILE A 101 -6.92 -22.89 10.00
CA ILE A 101 -7.48 -22.91 11.35
C ILE A 101 -7.07 -24.22 12.02
N GLY A 102 -6.33 -24.13 13.10
CA GLY A 102 -5.87 -25.31 13.85
C GLY A 102 -6.73 -25.65 15.06
N GLY A 103 -7.51 -24.68 15.58
CA GLY A 103 -8.34 -24.93 16.75
C GLY A 103 -9.44 -23.89 16.94
N VAL A 104 -10.64 -24.36 17.26
CA VAL A 104 -11.76 -23.53 17.71
C VAL A 104 -12.41 -24.26 18.88
N TYR A 105 -12.32 -23.70 20.08
CA TYR A 105 -12.82 -24.35 21.29
C TYR A 105 -13.00 -23.34 22.42
N PHE A 106 -13.83 -23.70 23.40
CA PHE A 106 -14.02 -22.92 24.61
C PHE A 106 -13.14 -23.45 25.74
N GLN A 107 -12.24 -22.63 26.28
CA GLN A 107 -11.26 -23.03 27.30
C GLN A 107 -11.77 -22.87 28.75
N GLY A 108 -13.07 -22.56 28.92
CA GLY A 108 -13.73 -22.42 30.21
C GLY A 108 -13.77 -20.98 30.76
N VAL A 109 -14.54 -20.82 31.84
CA VAL A 109 -14.73 -19.55 32.57
C VAL A 109 -13.99 -19.50 33.91
N THR A 110 -13.35 -20.60 34.30
CA THR A 110 -12.59 -20.74 35.55
C THR A 110 -11.09 -20.92 35.26
N GLY A 111 -10.24 -20.17 35.96
CA GLY A 111 -8.79 -20.13 35.72
C GLY A 111 -8.14 -18.84 36.22
N GLY A 112 -6.84 -18.66 35.97
CA GLY A 112 -6.09 -17.45 36.34
C GLY A 112 -4.69 -17.41 35.71
N LEU A 113 -3.97 -16.31 35.93
CA LEU A 113 -2.63 -16.07 35.38
C LEU A 113 -1.66 -17.25 35.63
N ALA A 114 -1.77 -17.92 36.79
CA ALA A 114 -0.94 -19.05 37.18
C ALA A 114 -1.25 -20.35 36.41
N THR A 115 -2.46 -20.54 35.91
CA THR A 115 -2.88 -21.79 35.23
C THR A 115 -2.94 -21.66 33.71
N GLY A 116 -2.90 -20.42 33.18
CA GLY A 116 -3.03 -20.16 31.73
C GLY A 116 -4.36 -20.65 31.15
N ARG A 117 -5.41 -20.73 31.98
CA ARG A 117 -6.77 -21.15 31.62
C ARG A 117 -7.76 -20.02 31.85
N GLY A 118 -8.90 -20.09 31.15
CA GLY A 118 -9.97 -19.11 31.26
C GLY A 118 -10.02 -18.10 30.12
N ALA A 119 -9.34 -18.35 29.01
CA ALA A 119 -9.37 -17.48 27.83
C ALA A 119 -10.70 -17.54 27.05
N GLY A 120 -11.74 -18.19 27.59
CA GLY A 120 -13.06 -18.24 26.96
C GLY A 120 -13.04 -18.90 25.59
N GLN A 121 -13.74 -18.29 24.63
CA GLN A 121 -13.73 -18.75 23.24
C GLN A 121 -12.38 -18.45 22.60
N ILE A 122 -11.75 -19.50 22.07
CA ILE A 122 -10.47 -19.45 21.39
C ILE A 122 -10.65 -19.75 19.90
N VAL A 123 -9.90 -19.02 19.07
CA VAL A 123 -9.63 -19.37 17.67
C VAL A 123 -8.12 -19.34 17.46
N GLY A 124 -7.58 -20.41 16.86
CA GLY A 124 -6.16 -20.55 16.55
C GLY A 124 -5.89 -20.76 15.07
N VAL A 125 -4.89 -20.06 14.53
CA VAL A 125 -4.49 -20.10 13.12
C VAL A 125 -3.00 -20.43 12.99
N ALA A 126 -2.68 -21.47 12.23
CA ALA A 126 -1.32 -21.77 11.82
C ALA A 126 -1.01 -21.04 10.52
N CYS A 127 -0.06 -20.11 10.55
CA CYS A 127 0.35 -19.34 9.37
C CYS A 127 1.20 -20.18 8.42
N ASP A 128 1.04 -19.97 7.10
CA ASP A 128 1.85 -20.66 6.09
C ASP A 128 3.35 -20.29 6.26
N GLY A 129 4.19 -21.28 6.58
CA GLY A 129 5.63 -21.09 6.76
C GLY A 129 6.02 -20.27 7.99
N ALA A 130 5.11 -20.09 8.95
CA ALA A 130 5.32 -19.30 10.16
C ALA A 130 4.65 -19.96 11.38
N ASP A 131 4.57 -19.24 12.50
CA ASP A 131 4.04 -19.72 13.78
C ASP A 131 2.51 -19.77 13.85
N TYR A 132 2.04 -20.31 14.98
CA TYR A 132 0.63 -20.45 15.32
C TYR A 132 0.18 -19.30 16.22
N TRP A 133 -0.86 -18.59 15.79
CA TRP A 133 -1.48 -17.51 16.55
C TRP A 133 -2.73 -18.01 17.26
N LEU A 134 -2.87 -17.63 18.52
CA LEU A 134 -4.04 -17.92 19.34
C LEU A 134 -4.70 -16.62 19.77
N PHE A 135 -6.00 -16.53 19.56
CA PHE A 135 -6.85 -15.41 19.97
C PHE A 135 -7.88 -15.92 20.98
N GLY A 136 -7.95 -15.30 22.15
CA GLY A 136 -8.90 -15.60 23.23
C GLY A 136 -9.85 -14.45 23.52
N HIS A 137 -10.84 -14.75 24.36
CA HIS A 137 -11.95 -13.88 24.79
C HIS A 137 -12.97 -13.50 23.71
N LEU A 138 -12.97 -14.20 22.56
CA LEU A 138 -13.92 -13.95 21.48
C LEU A 138 -15.38 -14.18 21.93
N ILE A 139 -16.36 -13.62 21.22
CA ILE A 139 -17.76 -14.00 21.41
C ILE A 139 -17.95 -15.48 21.03
N GLU A 140 -18.55 -16.27 21.90
CA GLU A 140 -18.83 -17.68 21.65
C GLU A 140 -19.72 -17.84 20.41
N GLY A 141 -19.34 -18.73 19.49
CA GLY A 141 -20.06 -18.94 18.23
C GLY A 141 -19.79 -17.90 17.14
N SER A 142 -18.96 -16.87 17.39
CA SER A 142 -18.65 -15.83 16.38
C SER A 142 -17.62 -16.25 15.33
N GLN A 143 -16.98 -17.42 15.49
CA GLN A 143 -16.01 -17.93 14.53
C GLN A 143 -16.62 -18.09 13.13
N THR A 144 -15.82 -17.83 12.11
CA THR A 144 -16.28 -17.94 10.70
C THR A 144 -15.89 -19.26 10.03
N LYS A 145 -14.99 -20.03 10.66
CA LYS A 145 -14.37 -21.25 10.12
C LYS A 145 -14.21 -22.30 11.22
N LYS A 146 -14.00 -23.56 10.81
CA LYS A 146 -13.71 -24.71 11.70
C LYS A 146 -12.27 -25.20 11.51
N PRO A 147 -11.73 -26.02 12.44
CA PRO A 147 -10.41 -26.64 12.27
C PRO A 147 -10.26 -27.35 10.92
N GLY A 148 -9.11 -27.16 10.28
CA GLY A 148 -8.78 -27.65 8.94
C GLY A 148 -9.14 -26.70 7.80
N ASP A 149 -10.02 -25.72 8.01
CA ASP A 149 -10.36 -24.74 6.97
C ASP A 149 -9.20 -23.77 6.71
N ARG A 150 -9.08 -23.34 5.45
CA ARG A 150 -8.17 -22.25 5.06
C ARG A 150 -8.76 -20.90 5.43
N ILE A 151 -7.88 -19.99 5.84
CA ILE A 151 -8.22 -18.60 6.12
C ILE A 151 -7.18 -17.68 5.47
N ALA A 152 -7.64 -16.58 4.88
CA ALA A 152 -6.75 -15.59 4.31
C ALA A 152 -6.39 -14.50 5.34
N LYS A 153 -5.26 -13.81 5.11
CA LYS A 153 -4.91 -12.61 5.89
C LYS A 153 -6.04 -11.58 5.78
N GLY A 154 -6.43 -11.03 6.93
CA GLY A 154 -7.54 -10.08 7.11
C GLY A 154 -8.93 -10.68 7.09
N GLU A 155 -9.08 -11.96 6.77
CA GLU A 155 -10.38 -12.63 6.90
C GLU A 155 -10.76 -12.72 8.37
N THR A 156 -12.02 -12.44 8.69
CA THR A 156 -12.50 -12.43 10.07
C THR A 156 -12.33 -13.82 10.70
N LEU A 157 -11.59 -13.90 11.80
CA LEU A 157 -11.46 -15.10 12.63
C LEU A 157 -12.72 -15.33 13.48
N GLY A 158 -13.23 -14.23 14.04
CA GLY A 158 -14.44 -14.13 14.87
C GLY A 158 -14.55 -12.70 15.41
N THR A 159 -15.38 -12.47 16.42
CA THR A 159 -15.62 -11.13 16.98
C THR A 159 -15.00 -11.02 18.37
N GLN A 160 -14.29 -9.91 18.64
CA GLN A 160 -13.81 -9.57 19.99
C GLN A 160 -14.99 -9.58 20.98
N GLY A 161 -14.75 -10.07 22.19
CA GLY A 161 -15.74 -10.04 23.25
C GLY A 161 -15.10 -10.11 24.62
N THR A 162 -15.86 -10.63 25.58
CA THR A 162 -15.47 -10.73 26.98
C THR A 162 -15.75 -12.13 27.57
N THR A 163 -15.66 -13.19 26.76
CA THR A 163 -15.92 -14.57 27.25
C THR A 163 -14.81 -15.09 28.15
N GLY A 164 -15.06 -16.13 28.93
CA GLY A 164 -14.07 -16.66 29.88
C GLY A 164 -13.92 -15.77 31.11
N ARG A 165 -12.72 -15.71 31.68
CA ARG A 165 -12.39 -14.82 32.80
C ARG A 165 -11.86 -13.50 32.23
N SER A 166 -12.75 -12.56 32.01
CA SER A 166 -12.43 -11.22 31.49
C SER A 166 -13.17 -10.14 32.29
N SER A 167 -12.56 -8.96 32.44
CA SER A 167 -13.17 -7.77 33.07
C SER A 167 -13.73 -6.77 32.06
N GLY A 168 -13.67 -7.08 30.77
CA GLY A 168 -14.17 -6.22 29.68
C GLY A 168 -13.72 -6.71 28.31
N ASP A 169 -14.22 -6.09 27.25
CA ASP A 169 -13.88 -6.48 25.88
C ASP A 169 -12.39 -6.26 25.60
N HIS A 170 -11.69 -7.33 25.26
CA HIS A 170 -10.31 -7.30 24.82
C HIS A 170 -9.96 -8.59 24.07
N ILE A 171 -8.83 -8.57 23.37
CA ILE A 171 -8.22 -9.75 22.76
C ILE A 171 -7.08 -10.19 23.65
N HIS A 172 -7.03 -11.48 23.95
CA HIS A 172 -5.85 -12.15 24.49
C HIS A 172 -5.11 -12.85 23.35
N ASN A 173 -3.87 -12.46 23.06
CA ASN A 173 -3.09 -12.97 21.93
C ASN A 173 -1.85 -13.75 22.40
N GLN A 174 -1.60 -14.92 21.80
CA GLN A 174 -0.40 -15.74 22.04
C GLN A 174 0.20 -16.27 20.74
N ILE A 175 1.53 -16.41 20.72
CA ILE A 175 2.29 -17.06 19.65
C ILE A 175 2.81 -18.41 20.14
N HIS A 176 2.60 -19.45 19.34
CA HIS A 176 2.99 -20.82 19.62
C HIS A 176 3.72 -21.44 18.43
N ARG A 177 4.53 -22.45 18.68
CA ARG A 177 4.92 -23.40 17.63
C ARG A 177 3.73 -24.26 17.22
N TRP A 178 3.83 -24.93 16.09
CA TRP A 178 2.86 -25.95 15.70
C TRP A 178 3.49 -27.10 14.96
N THR A 179 2.77 -28.21 14.94
CA THR A 179 3.11 -29.42 14.18
C THR A 179 1.92 -29.86 13.35
N LYS A 180 2.17 -30.54 12.24
CA LYS A 180 1.11 -31.15 11.46
C LYS A 180 0.49 -32.29 12.26
N GLY A 181 -0.82 -32.27 12.48
CA GLY A 181 -1.55 -33.37 13.10
C GLY A 181 -1.68 -34.56 12.14
N ASP A 182 -2.03 -35.72 12.71
CA ASP A 182 -2.20 -36.97 11.95
C ASP A 182 -3.33 -36.89 10.91
N ASP A 183 -4.36 -36.08 11.19
CA ASP A 183 -5.46 -35.75 10.29
C ASP A 183 -5.12 -34.62 9.30
N GLY A 184 -3.89 -34.10 9.34
CA GLY A 184 -3.43 -32.98 8.54
C GLY A 184 -3.80 -31.60 9.07
N VAL A 185 -4.56 -31.49 10.16
CA VAL A 185 -4.90 -30.22 10.80
C VAL A 185 -3.73 -29.75 11.67
N PRO A 186 -3.32 -28.47 11.60
CA PRO A 186 -2.27 -27.95 12.47
C PRO A 186 -2.61 -28.04 13.95
N VAL A 187 -1.72 -28.65 14.74
CA VAL A 187 -1.87 -28.77 16.19
C VAL A 187 -0.98 -27.74 16.88
N ARG A 188 -1.59 -26.96 17.79
CA ARG A 188 -0.86 -25.98 18.62
C ARG A 188 0.16 -26.69 19.51
N GLY A 189 1.42 -26.28 19.41
CA GLY A 189 2.52 -26.73 20.26
C GLY A 189 2.86 -25.72 21.36
N ASP A 190 4.14 -25.72 21.75
CA ASP A 190 4.65 -24.90 22.85
C ASP A 190 4.48 -23.40 22.61
N ARG A 191 4.17 -22.68 23.69
CA ARG A 191 4.10 -21.21 23.67
C ARG A 191 5.49 -20.62 23.51
N ILE A 192 5.62 -19.63 22.64
CA ILE A 192 6.85 -18.85 22.47
C ILE A 192 6.75 -17.64 23.39
N THR A 193 7.61 -17.57 24.40
CA THR A 193 7.65 -16.47 25.39
C THR A 193 8.78 -15.46 25.13
N ASP A 194 9.70 -15.76 24.20
CA ASP A 194 10.77 -14.84 23.80
C ASP A 194 10.19 -13.57 23.17
N ARG A 195 10.36 -12.46 23.88
CA ARG A 195 9.85 -11.14 23.47
C ARG A 195 10.62 -10.55 22.30
N SER A 196 11.90 -10.86 22.15
CA SER A 196 12.68 -10.40 21.00
C SER A 196 12.12 -10.95 19.69
N TYR A 197 11.49 -12.11 19.75
CA TYR A 197 10.83 -12.76 18.64
C TYR A 197 9.34 -12.38 18.50
N THR A 198 8.58 -12.47 19.59
CA THR A 198 7.11 -12.31 19.54
C THR A 198 6.65 -10.86 19.45
N LYS A 199 7.38 -9.91 20.06
CA LYS A 199 6.98 -8.50 20.07
C LYS A 199 6.98 -7.86 18.68
N PRO A 200 8.00 -8.08 17.81
CA PRO A 200 7.95 -7.60 16.43
C PRO A 200 6.73 -8.12 15.65
N LEU A 201 6.35 -9.39 15.84
CA LEU A 201 5.19 -9.99 15.17
C LEU A 201 3.88 -9.33 15.62
N ILE A 202 3.72 -9.13 16.93
CA ILE A 202 2.53 -8.48 17.50
C ILE A 202 2.45 -7.03 17.09
N MET A 203 3.56 -6.30 17.15
CA MET A 203 3.58 -4.89 16.73
C MET A 203 3.31 -4.76 15.23
N ALA A 204 3.82 -5.67 14.39
CA ALA A 204 3.49 -5.71 12.97
C ALA A 204 2.00 -6.01 12.72
N TYR A 205 1.39 -6.87 13.53
CA TYR A 205 -0.04 -7.16 13.45
C TYR A 205 -0.90 -5.98 13.93
N ILE A 206 -0.54 -5.34 15.05
CA ILE A 206 -1.17 -4.11 15.53
C ILE A 206 -1.10 -3.02 14.46
N GLU A 207 0.05 -2.85 13.83
CA GLU A 207 0.24 -1.88 12.75
C GLU A 207 -0.66 -2.22 11.54
N PHE A 208 -0.78 -3.50 11.20
CA PHE A 208 -1.73 -3.98 10.19
C PHE A 208 -3.19 -3.69 10.57
N LEU A 209 -3.58 -3.88 11.83
CA LEU A 209 -4.94 -3.58 12.31
C LEU A 209 -5.24 -2.08 12.24
N ARG A 210 -4.30 -1.23 12.67
CA ARG A 210 -4.39 0.23 12.61
C ARG A 210 -4.45 0.76 11.20
N LYS A 211 -3.76 0.12 10.26
CA LYS A 211 -3.82 0.45 8.83
C LYS A 211 -5.07 -0.10 8.14
N GLY A 212 -5.72 -1.09 8.72
CA GLY A 212 -6.75 -1.88 8.05
C GLY A 212 -6.14 -2.84 7.01
N GLN A 213 -6.98 -3.72 6.48
CA GLN A 213 -6.70 -4.35 5.19
C GLN A 213 -7.64 -3.74 4.19
N LYS A 214 -7.15 -2.84 3.36
CA LYS A 214 -7.98 -2.26 2.31
C LYS A 214 -8.61 -3.38 1.48
N ARG A 215 -9.90 -3.20 1.10
CA ARG A 215 -10.48 -3.90 -0.08
C ARG A 215 -9.40 -3.87 -1.12
N SER A 216 -9.05 -5.02 -1.71
CA SER A 216 -8.25 -4.95 -2.92
C SER A 216 -9.00 -4.02 -3.86
N PRO A 217 -8.47 -2.85 -4.27
CA PRO A 217 -9.08 -2.12 -5.35
C PRO A 217 -8.33 -2.46 -6.66
N SER A 218 -7.11 -2.99 -6.53
CA SER A 218 -5.89 -2.39 -7.10
C SER A 218 -5.98 -0.85 -7.18
N ASN A 219 -5.08 -0.16 -6.46
CA ASN A 219 -4.64 1.23 -6.74
C ASN A 219 -5.10 2.45 -5.89
N LEU A 220 -5.91 2.34 -4.82
CA LEU A 220 -6.30 3.57 -4.06
C LEU A 220 -5.23 4.02 -3.02
N SER A 221 -5.02 3.23 -1.96
CA SER A 221 -3.70 2.60 -1.78
C SER A 221 -2.38 3.37 -1.76
N THR A 222 -1.49 2.77 -2.55
CA THR A 222 -0.07 3.03 -2.68
C THR A 222 0.16 4.23 -3.57
N GLY A 223 -0.71 4.43 -4.56
CA GLY A 223 -0.74 5.57 -5.45
C GLY A 223 -0.86 6.89 -4.71
N PHE A 224 -1.88 7.04 -3.85
CA PHE A 224 -2.05 8.27 -3.08
C PHE A 224 -0.86 8.54 -2.17
N ASN A 225 -0.38 7.57 -1.40
CA ASN A 225 0.74 7.79 -0.48
C ASN A 225 2.04 8.10 -1.23
N GLN A 226 2.36 7.39 -2.31
CA GLN A 226 3.55 7.67 -3.13
C GLN A 226 3.45 9.04 -3.83
N ALA A 227 2.26 9.38 -4.33
CA ALA A 227 2.00 10.68 -4.92
C ALA A 227 2.08 11.81 -3.88
N TYR A 228 1.51 11.58 -2.70
CA TYR A 228 1.52 12.48 -1.55
C TYR A 228 2.95 12.74 -1.07
N ASP A 229 3.73 11.69 -0.80
CA ASP A 229 5.11 11.81 -0.32
C ASP A 229 5.99 12.58 -1.32
N TRP A 230 5.83 12.29 -2.61
CA TRP A 230 6.56 13.00 -3.67
C TRP A 230 6.13 14.46 -3.78
N THR A 231 4.82 14.71 -3.81
CA THR A 231 4.24 16.06 -3.98
C THR A 231 4.56 16.93 -2.77
N LEU A 232 4.37 16.43 -1.56
CA LEU A 232 4.64 17.14 -0.31
C LEU A 232 6.12 17.44 -0.13
N GLY A 233 7.01 16.56 -0.60
CA GLY A 233 8.46 16.81 -0.62
C GLY A 233 8.87 18.00 -1.52
N LYS A 234 7.97 18.49 -2.38
CA LYS A 234 8.16 19.70 -3.20
C LYS A 234 7.48 20.93 -2.60
N GLU A 235 6.65 20.76 -1.57
CA GLU A 235 5.96 21.83 -0.89
C GLU A 235 6.81 22.41 0.26
N GLY A 236 6.85 23.74 0.35
CA GLY A 236 7.55 24.44 1.42
C GLY A 236 6.77 24.49 2.73
N GLY A 237 7.35 25.16 3.74
CA GLY A 237 6.65 25.51 4.97
C GLY A 237 5.60 26.62 4.78
N CYS A 238 5.11 27.19 5.88
CA CYS A 238 4.18 28.32 5.84
C CYS A 238 4.83 29.48 5.07
N SER A 239 4.18 29.93 3.99
CA SER A 239 4.68 31.02 3.15
C SER A 239 3.66 32.14 3.05
N ASP A 240 4.15 33.37 3.18
CA ASP A 240 3.36 34.60 3.08
C ASP A 240 4.16 35.58 2.21
N HIS A 241 4.11 35.40 0.90
CA HIS A 241 4.88 36.21 -0.04
C HIS A 241 4.00 37.30 -0.68
N PRO A 242 4.42 38.58 -0.73
CA PRO A 242 3.61 39.69 -1.23
C PRO A 242 3.14 39.58 -2.69
N ALA A 243 3.88 38.84 -3.52
CA ALA A 243 3.54 38.58 -4.93
C ALA A 243 2.64 37.34 -5.13
N ASP A 244 2.31 36.60 -4.07
CA ASP A 244 1.42 35.45 -4.13
C ASP A 244 -0.03 35.91 -4.15
N ARG A 245 -0.67 35.78 -5.31
CA ARG A 245 -2.10 36.08 -5.48
C ARG A 245 -3.00 35.16 -4.65
N GLY A 246 -2.48 34.02 -4.16
CA GLY A 246 -3.18 33.06 -3.30
C GLY A 246 -3.17 33.41 -1.81
N GLY A 247 -2.38 34.41 -1.39
CA GLY A 247 -2.21 34.78 0.02
C GLY A 247 -1.42 33.75 0.83
N ARG A 248 -1.48 33.86 2.17
CA ARG A 248 -0.80 32.95 3.09
C ARG A 248 -1.23 31.49 2.87
N THR A 249 -0.26 30.64 2.51
CA THR A 249 -0.47 29.22 2.22
C THR A 249 0.42 28.34 3.09
N TYR A 250 -0.07 27.15 3.43
CA TYR A 250 0.73 26.10 4.07
C TYR A 250 0.66 24.84 3.21
N LYS A 251 1.79 24.43 2.64
CA LYS A 251 1.88 23.27 1.74
C LYS A 251 0.80 23.28 0.65
N GLY A 252 0.69 24.37 -0.11
CA GLY A 252 -0.33 24.50 -1.17
C GLY A 252 -1.80 24.55 -0.70
N ILE A 253 -2.09 24.49 0.60
CA ILE A 253 -3.43 24.66 1.16
C ILE A 253 -3.71 26.15 1.37
N ILE A 254 -4.73 26.65 0.69
CA ILE A 254 -5.21 28.03 0.79
C ILE A 254 -6.19 28.21 1.95
N ARG A 255 -6.40 29.47 2.38
CA ARG A 255 -7.26 29.82 3.52
C ARG A 255 -8.70 29.31 3.41
N SER A 256 -9.30 29.35 2.22
CA SER A 256 -10.67 28.85 2.03
C SER A 256 -10.78 27.34 2.25
N VAL A 257 -9.76 26.58 1.85
CA VAL A 257 -9.68 25.13 2.12
C VAL A 257 -9.49 24.89 3.61
N ALA A 258 -8.55 25.58 4.25
CA ALA A 258 -8.32 25.47 5.70
C ALA A 258 -9.61 25.70 6.52
N ARG A 259 -10.39 26.72 6.15
CA ARG A 259 -11.66 27.05 6.81
C ARG A 259 -12.71 25.95 6.71
N ARG A 260 -12.78 25.24 5.59
CA ARG A 260 -13.70 24.08 5.44
C ARG A 260 -13.37 22.93 6.39
N HIS A 261 -12.12 22.86 6.85
CA HIS A 261 -11.64 21.87 7.81
C HIS A 261 -11.51 22.42 9.24
N GLY A 262 -12.07 23.61 9.51
CA GLY A 262 -12.11 24.19 10.86
C GLY A 262 -10.89 25.01 11.26
N TYR A 263 -10.04 25.42 10.31
CA TYR A 263 -8.84 26.22 10.59
C TYR A 263 -8.93 27.61 9.95
N ASP A 264 -8.75 28.67 10.74
CA ASP A 264 -8.81 30.05 10.26
C ASP A 264 -7.54 30.51 9.49
N ASP A 265 -6.41 29.84 9.75
CA ASP A 265 -5.11 30.04 9.11
C ASP A 265 -4.56 28.67 8.68
N PRO A 266 -4.23 28.47 7.38
CA PRO A 266 -3.63 27.23 6.89
C PRO A 266 -2.41 26.77 7.68
N CYS A 267 -1.63 27.71 8.23
CA CYS A 267 -0.42 27.38 8.98
C CYS A 267 -0.69 26.84 10.40
N THR A 268 -1.95 26.81 10.82
CA THR A 268 -2.38 26.20 12.09
C THR A 268 -2.83 24.74 11.93
N ILE A 269 -2.91 24.25 10.69
CA ILE A 269 -3.31 22.86 10.41
C ILE A 269 -2.21 21.92 10.93
N PRO A 270 -2.55 20.96 11.81
CA PRO A 270 -1.60 19.95 12.25
C PRO A 270 -1.09 19.12 11.09
N GLU A 271 0.20 18.77 11.07
CA GLU A 271 0.80 17.91 10.03
C GLU A 271 0.01 16.60 9.84
N SER A 272 -0.53 16.05 10.94
CA SER A 272 -1.36 14.84 10.95
C SER A 272 -2.70 14.98 10.23
N LYS A 273 -3.16 16.21 9.96
CA LYS A 273 -4.39 16.52 9.23
C LYS A 273 -4.16 16.91 7.77
N ILE A 274 -2.94 17.25 7.39
CA ILE A 274 -2.59 17.64 6.03
C ILE A 274 -2.93 16.51 5.04
N GLN A 275 -2.51 15.28 5.33
CA GLN A 275 -2.76 14.13 4.45
C GLN A 275 -4.25 13.87 4.24
N GLU A 276 -5.08 14.03 5.29
CA GLU A 276 -6.53 13.89 5.19
C GLU A 276 -7.15 14.96 4.28
N ILE A 277 -6.70 16.21 4.40
CA ILE A 277 -7.15 17.32 3.55
C ILE A 277 -6.76 17.06 2.09
N TYR A 278 -5.52 16.61 1.85
CA TYR A 278 -5.06 16.28 0.50
C TYR A 278 -5.90 15.19 -0.18
N LEU A 279 -6.26 14.16 0.59
CA LEU A 279 -7.11 13.09 0.11
C LEU A 279 -8.49 13.63 -0.32
N LYS A 280 -9.16 14.34 0.59
CA LYS A 280 -10.56 14.81 0.40
C LYS A 280 -10.72 15.96 -0.59
N GLU A 281 -9.75 16.87 -0.65
CA GLU A 281 -9.87 18.12 -1.41
C GLU A 281 -9.25 18.05 -2.80
N TYR A 282 -8.31 17.12 -3.02
CA TYR A 282 -7.53 17.07 -4.26
C TYR A 282 -7.65 15.70 -4.93
N TRP A 283 -7.33 14.63 -4.20
CA TRP A 283 -7.25 13.29 -4.77
C TRP A 283 -8.62 12.70 -5.15
N GLU A 284 -9.56 12.66 -4.21
CA GLU A 284 -10.90 12.11 -4.43
C GLU A 284 -11.70 12.91 -5.47
N PRO A 285 -11.77 14.26 -5.42
CA PRO A 285 -12.56 15.02 -6.38
C PRO A 285 -12.00 14.95 -7.81
N ALA A 286 -10.68 14.84 -7.95
CA ALA A 286 -10.02 14.64 -9.24
C ALA A 286 -10.17 13.21 -9.78
N LYS A 287 -10.64 12.29 -8.93
CA LYS A 287 -10.73 10.86 -9.18
C LYS A 287 -9.37 10.31 -9.63
N CYS A 288 -8.28 10.68 -8.96
CA CYS A 288 -6.95 10.20 -9.34
C CYS A 288 -6.83 8.67 -9.24
N ASP A 289 -7.63 8.10 -8.35
CA ASP A 289 -7.88 6.68 -8.20
C ASP A 289 -8.40 5.91 -9.42
N GLN A 290 -8.97 6.60 -10.41
CA GLN A 290 -9.50 5.94 -11.60
C GLN A 290 -8.38 5.39 -12.52
N TRP A 291 -7.17 5.93 -12.39
CA TRP A 291 -6.00 5.57 -13.18
C TRP A 291 -5.28 4.35 -12.59
N GLN A 292 -4.69 3.53 -13.44
CA GLN A 292 -4.10 2.24 -13.09
C GLN A 292 -2.60 2.29 -12.78
N SER A 293 -1.88 3.27 -13.33
CA SER A 293 -0.44 3.45 -13.18
C SER A 293 -0.12 4.48 -12.10
N GLY A 294 0.92 4.21 -11.31
CA GLY A 294 1.38 5.14 -10.27
C GLY A 294 1.85 6.47 -10.86
N GLU A 295 2.39 6.46 -12.08
CA GLU A 295 2.83 7.62 -12.84
C GLU A 295 1.68 8.56 -13.16
N MET A 296 0.56 8.02 -13.65
CA MET A 296 -0.62 8.82 -14.00
C MET A 296 -1.38 9.27 -12.77
N GLN A 297 -1.42 8.43 -11.73
CA GLN A 297 -1.96 8.79 -10.42
C GLN A 297 -1.19 9.95 -9.77
N LEU A 298 0.15 9.89 -9.77
CA LEU A 298 1.00 10.98 -9.33
C LEU A 298 0.77 12.25 -10.15
N THR A 299 0.72 12.11 -11.48
CA THR A 299 0.53 13.24 -12.39
C THR A 299 -0.83 13.91 -12.17
N CYS A 300 -1.90 13.14 -12.02
CA CYS A 300 -3.23 13.64 -11.65
C CYS A 300 -3.16 14.45 -10.36
N PHE A 301 -2.63 13.84 -9.29
CA PHE A 301 -2.61 14.45 -7.97
C PHE A 301 -1.80 15.74 -7.94
N ASP A 302 -0.54 15.69 -8.38
CA ASP A 302 0.35 16.85 -8.36
C ASP A 302 -0.19 17.98 -9.24
N THR A 303 -0.85 17.66 -10.37
CA THR A 303 -1.48 18.67 -11.22
C THR A 303 -2.65 19.35 -10.51
N VAL A 304 -3.49 18.62 -9.80
CA VAL A 304 -4.63 19.18 -9.05
C VAL A 304 -4.14 20.06 -7.91
N VAL A 305 -3.04 19.69 -7.25
CA VAL A 305 -2.42 20.51 -6.19
C VAL A 305 -1.88 21.82 -6.75
N ASN A 306 -1.28 21.81 -7.95
CA ASN A 306 -0.66 23.00 -8.54
C ASN A 306 -1.62 23.91 -9.31
N PHE A 307 -2.63 23.33 -9.95
CA PHE A 307 -3.51 24.04 -10.90
C PHE A 307 -4.99 23.97 -10.51
N GLY A 308 -5.32 23.31 -9.40
CA GLY A 308 -6.70 23.03 -8.99
C GLY A 308 -7.40 22.02 -9.89
N LEU A 309 -8.64 21.68 -9.53
CA LEU A 309 -9.48 20.76 -10.30
C LEU A 309 -9.77 21.28 -11.71
N GLY A 310 -9.97 22.59 -11.88
CA GLY A 310 -10.22 23.20 -13.19
C GLY A 310 -9.01 23.10 -14.12
N GLY A 311 -7.79 23.30 -13.61
CA GLY A 311 -6.57 23.12 -14.39
C GLY A 311 -6.33 21.65 -14.75
N TRP A 312 -6.58 20.72 -13.83
CA TRP A 312 -6.56 19.29 -14.12
C TRP A 312 -7.53 18.91 -15.25
N GLN A 313 -8.79 19.36 -15.18
CA GLN A 313 -9.79 19.13 -16.22
C GLN A 313 -9.36 19.75 -17.55
N MET A 314 -8.76 20.94 -17.54
CA MET A 314 -8.25 21.59 -18.75
C MET A 314 -7.20 20.73 -19.47
N PHE A 315 -6.25 20.14 -18.73
CA PHE A 315 -5.24 19.27 -19.34
C PHE A 315 -5.81 17.91 -19.77
N ARG A 316 -6.73 17.33 -18.98
CA ARG A 316 -7.32 16.01 -19.24
C ARG A 316 -8.31 16.00 -20.41
N ASP A 317 -9.18 17.02 -20.48
CA ASP A 317 -10.39 17.02 -21.31
C ASP A 317 -10.28 17.93 -22.55
N GLN A 318 -9.05 18.13 -23.07
CA GLN A 318 -8.79 19.01 -24.21
C GLN A 318 -9.30 20.45 -24.00
N GLY A 319 -9.14 20.97 -22.79
CA GLY A 319 -9.54 22.33 -22.45
C GLY A 319 -8.79 23.36 -23.30
N SER A 320 -9.45 24.49 -23.54
CA SER A 320 -8.85 25.62 -24.25
C SER A 320 -8.29 26.63 -23.25
N ARG A 321 -7.06 27.07 -23.48
CA ARG A 321 -6.46 28.22 -22.80
C ARG A 321 -7.12 29.52 -23.29
N ARG A 322 -6.87 30.62 -22.58
CA ARG A 322 -7.41 31.95 -22.93
C ARG A 322 -6.89 32.49 -24.27
N ASP A 323 -5.72 32.04 -24.71
CA ASP A 323 -5.13 32.38 -26.01
C ASP A 323 -5.69 31.53 -27.17
N GLY A 324 -6.71 30.70 -26.91
CA GLY A 324 -7.32 29.82 -27.90
C GLY A 324 -6.53 28.53 -28.16
N HIS A 325 -5.36 28.34 -27.52
CA HIS A 325 -4.64 27.08 -27.61
C HIS A 325 -5.45 25.95 -26.96
N ARG A 326 -5.58 24.82 -27.66
CA ARG A 326 -6.28 23.64 -27.17
C ARG A 326 -5.28 22.50 -26.96
N HIS A 327 -5.34 21.86 -25.80
CA HIS A 327 -4.52 20.67 -25.55
C HIS A 327 -4.94 19.52 -26.46
N PRO A 328 -3.99 18.71 -26.96
CA PRO A 328 -4.29 17.48 -27.70
C PRO A 328 -5.16 16.52 -26.88
N SER A 329 -5.75 15.52 -27.56
CA SER A 329 -6.41 14.42 -26.85
C SER A 329 -5.40 13.71 -25.97
N LEU A 330 -5.80 13.42 -24.72
CA LEU A 330 -4.97 12.65 -23.82
C LEU A 330 -4.66 11.27 -24.42
N PRO A 331 -3.38 10.85 -24.46
CA PRO A 331 -3.00 9.50 -24.87
C PRO A 331 -3.77 8.43 -24.09
N LYS A 332 -4.02 7.28 -24.72
CA LYS A 332 -4.68 6.13 -24.07
C LYS A 332 -3.74 5.37 -23.14
N ASP A 333 -2.46 5.31 -23.47
CA ASP A 333 -1.43 4.77 -22.59
C ASP A 333 -1.21 5.75 -21.44
N GLU A 334 -1.29 5.26 -20.20
CA GLU A 334 -1.27 6.13 -19.04
C GLU A 334 0.12 6.75 -18.77
N LYS A 335 1.20 6.07 -19.18
CA LYS A 335 2.56 6.60 -19.03
C LYS A 335 2.81 7.71 -20.05
N GLU A 336 2.39 7.52 -21.31
CA GLU A 336 2.40 8.57 -22.33
C GLU A 336 1.52 9.76 -21.92
N ALA A 337 0.35 9.50 -21.35
CA ALA A 337 -0.55 10.53 -20.83
C ALA A 337 0.10 11.35 -19.71
N ALA A 338 0.76 10.69 -18.76
CA ALA A 338 1.50 11.33 -17.68
C ALA A 338 2.61 12.25 -18.22
N LEU A 339 3.41 11.76 -19.17
CA LEU A 339 4.46 12.52 -19.85
C LEU A 339 3.89 13.74 -20.60
N ALA A 340 2.79 13.53 -21.34
CA ALA A 340 2.13 14.59 -22.09
C ALA A 340 1.64 15.73 -21.18
N ILE A 341 0.96 15.40 -20.08
CA ILE A 341 0.49 16.40 -19.10
C ILE A 341 1.66 17.14 -18.46
N ALA A 342 2.73 16.45 -18.06
CA ALA A 342 3.91 17.08 -17.49
C ALA A 342 4.57 18.06 -18.47
N GLN A 343 4.63 17.71 -19.76
CA GLN A 343 5.11 18.61 -20.81
C GLN A 343 4.15 19.79 -21.03
N TRP A 344 2.85 19.56 -21.09
CA TRP A 344 1.86 20.64 -21.27
C TRP A 344 1.85 21.62 -20.10
N ARG A 345 2.18 21.16 -18.89
CA ARG A 345 2.39 22.03 -17.72
C ARG A 345 3.56 22.98 -17.94
N LEU A 346 4.71 22.50 -18.43
CA LEU A 346 5.86 23.35 -18.79
C LEU A 346 5.47 24.42 -19.81
N ASP A 347 4.82 24.01 -20.90
CA ASP A 347 4.38 24.92 -21.97
C ASP A 347 3.37 25.96 -21.43
N PHE A 348 2.52 25.55 -20.48
CA PHE A 348 1.60 26.44 -19.80
C PHE A 348 2.31 27.44 -18.89
N ARG A 349 3.39 27.05 -18.18
CA ARG A 349 4.17 27.99 -17.34
C ARG A 349 4.77 29.11 -18.18
N ASP A 350 5.31 28.77 -19.34
CA ASP A 350 5.91 29.73 -20.26
C ASP A 350 4.88 30.70 -20.84
N PHE A 351 3.71 30.18 -21.20
CA PHE A 351 2.55 31.01 -21.57
C PHE A 351 2.14 31.94 -20.41
N ARG A 352 2.03 31.40 -19.18
CA ARG A 352 1.55 32.16 -18.02
C ARG A 352 2.41 33.37 -17.70
N VAL A 353 3.73 33.25 -17.84
CA VAL A 353 4.67 34.36 -17.60
C VAL A 353 4.63 35.40 -18.72
N LYS A 354 4.31 35.02 -19.97
CA LYS A 354 4.04 36.01 -21.03
C LYS A 354 2.81 36.86 -20.70
N GLU A 355 1.75 36.22 -20.19
CA GLU A 355 0.50 36.90 -19.78
C GLU A 355 0.63 37.68 -18.46
N ALA A 356 1.52 37.25 -17.57
CA ALA A 356 1.77 37.89 -16.27
C ALA A 356 3.28 37.92 -15.98
N PRO A 357 4.01 38.89 -16.55
CA PRO A 357 5.47 38.98 -16.43
C PRO A 357 5.98 39.08 -14.98
N ASP A 358 5.17 39.60 -14.07
CA ASP A 358 5.44 39.66 -12.63
C ASP A 358 5.67 38.28 -11.99
N GLN A 359 5.17 37.21 -12.62
CA GLN A 359 5.27 35.85 -12.14
C GLN A 359 6.58 35.15 -12.54
N VAL A 360 7.46 35.80 -13.32
CA VAL A 360 8.72 35.21 -13.80
C VAL A 360 9.62 34.71 -12.66
N VAL A 361 9.52 35.33 -11.48
CA VAL A 361 10.27 34.95 -10.27
C VAL A 361 9.99 33.51 -9.83
N PHE A 362 8.79 32.98 -10.10
CA PHE A 362 8.40 31.61 -9.75
C PHE A 362 8.72 30.59 -10.86
N LEU A 363 8.96 31.06 -12.09
CA LEU A 363 9.08 30.22 -13.29
C LEU A 363 10.14 29.14 -13.14
N ARG A 364 11.30 29.49 -12.57
CA ARG A 364 12.38 28.53 -12.32
C ARG A 364 11.95 27.40 -11.39
N GLY A 365 11.24 27.73 -10.30
CA GLY A 365 10.73 26.73 -9.36
C GLY A 365 9.69 25.82 -10.01
N TRP A 366 8.76 26.40 -10.76
CA TRP A 366 7.74 25.65 -11.50
C TRP A 366 8.36 24.69 -12.52
N ARG A 367 9.27 25.19 -13.36
CA ARG A 367 9.97 24.36 -14.36
C ARG A 367 10.76 23.23 -13.71
N ASN A 368 11.43 23.49 -12.58
CA ASN A 368 12.14 22.44 -11.85
C ASN A 368 11.19 21.33 -11.38
N ARG A 369 10.03 21.67 -10.81
CA ARG A 369 9.02 20.68 -10.38
C ARG A 369 8.46 19.89 -11.56
N ASP A 370 8.11 20.57 -12.66
CA ASP A 370 7.55 19.91 -13.85
C ASP A 370 8.59 19.01 -14.54
N ASN A 371 9.87 19.41 -14.58
CA ASN A 371 10.98 18.56 -15.05
C ASN A 371 11.24 17.36 -14.12
N ASP A 372 11.11 17.55 -12.81
CA ASP A 372 11.20 16.44 -11.85
C ASP A 372 10.08 15.43 -12.05
N LEU A 373 8.86 15.91 -12.36
CA LEU A 373 7.72 15.05 -12.69
C LEU A 373 8.00 14.27 -13.98
N LEU A 374 8.46 14.93 -15.05
CA LEU A 374 8.84 14.28 -16.31
C LEU A 374 9.84 13.14 -16.08
N ARG A 375 10.89 13.39 -15.28
CA ARG A 375 11.88 12.34 -14.94
C ARG A 375 11.25 11.22 -14.13
N LYS A 376 10.38 11.55 -13.17
CA LYS A 376 9.74 10.56 -12.29
C LYS A 376 8.79 9.63 -13.05
N VAL A 377 8.07 10.13 -14.05
CA VAL A 377 7.10 9.34 -14.83
C VAL A 377 7.70 8.73 -16.09
N GLY A 378 8.83 9.25 -16.58
CA GLY A 378 9.54 8.72 -17.75
C GLY A 378 10.24 7.39 -17.50
N GLY A 379 10.71 7.15 -16.28
CA GLY A 379 11.51 5.96 -15.91
C GLY A 379 12.99 6.24 -15.96
#